data_AF-A0A1F8S173-F1
#
_entry.id   AF-A0A1F8S173-F1
#
_cell.length_a   1.000
_cell.length_b   1.000
_cell.length_c   1.000
_cell.angle_alpha   90.00
_cell.angle_beta   90.00
_cell.angle_gamma   90.00
#
_symmetry.space_group_name_H-M   'P 1'
#
loop_
_entity.id
_entity.type
_entity.pdbx_description
1 polymer ?
#
loop_
_entity_poly.entity_id
_entity_poly.type
_entity_poly.pdbx_seq_one_letter_code
_entity_poly.pdbx_strand_id
1 'polypeptide(L)'
;MTDNLKEAAKSSPWTLSQLQRQMTYDRLLERLYLVDSGWVVKGATALLARGIGVRGTIDVDIYRERARELAEAELREAARQGDRFC
;
A
#
# COMPACT_ATOMS: atom_id res chain seq x y z
N MET A 1 3.95 10.81 -13.88
CA MET A 1 3.80 10.29 -12.51
C MET A 1 5.09 10.37 -11.72
N THR A 2 6.20 9.82 -12.23
CA THR A 2 7.52 9.89 -11.58
C THR A 2 7.97 11.32 -11.29
N ASP A 3 7.68 12.29 -12.16
CA ASP A 3 8.11 13.68 -11.96
C ASP A 3 7.39 14.39 -10.81
N ASN A 4 6.10 14.10 -10.59
CA ASN A 4 5.37 14.63 -9.43
C ASN A 4 5.93 14.08 -8.10
N LEU A 5 6.34 12.80 -8.09
CA LEU A 5 6.98 12.20 -6.91
C LEU A 5 8.40 12.75 -6.69
N LYS A 6 9.14 13.08 -7.76
CA LYS A 6 10.44 13.76 -7.66
C LYS A 6 10.28 15.13 -7.03
N GLU A 7 9.28 15.92 -7.44
CA GLU A 7 9.02 17.23 -6.82
C GLU A 7 8.57 17.10 -5.37
N ALA A 8 7.70 16.13 -5.06
CA ALA A 8 7.28 15.86 -3.68
C ALA A 8 8.45 15.42 -2.78
N ALA A 9 9.41 14.65 -3.30
CA ALA A 9 10.60 14.25 -2.56
C ALA A 9 11.49 15.44 -2.18
N LYS A 10 11.52 16.52 -2.98
CA LYS A 10 12.33 17.72 -2.68
C LYS A 10 11.81 18.50 -1.47
N SER A 11 10.51 18.44 -1.20
CA SER A 11 9.83 19.16 -0.12
C SER A 11 9.48 18.27 1.07
N SER A 12 10.00 17.05 1.09
CA SER A 12 9.62 15.98 2.01
C SER A 12 10.86 15.37 2.69
N PRO A 13 10.73 14.81 3.91
CA PRO A 13 11.78 13.99 4.51
C PRO A 13 11.98 12.62 3.82
N TRP A 14 11.17 12.28 2.81
CA TRP A 14 11.17 10.97 2.14
C TRP A 14 11.87 10.98 0.78
N THR A 15 12.60 9.90 0.48
CA THR A 15 13.22 9.70 -0.83
C THR A 15 12.17 9.39 -1.90
N LEU A 16 12.51 9.61 -3.18
CA LEU A 16 11.68 9.20 -4.31
C LEU A 16 11.27 7.72 -4.24
N SER A 17 12.20 6.83 -3.87
CA SER A 17 11.92 5.40 -3.78
C SER A 17 10.94 5.05 -2.65
N GLN A 18 11.01 5.77 -1.53
CA GLN A 18 10.04 5.62 -0.43
C GLN A 18 8.64 6.10 -0.86
N LEU A 19 8.56 7.22 -1.58
CA LEU A 19 7.29 7.74 -2.10
C LEU A 19 6.68 6.82 -3.16
N GLN A 20 7.51 6.28 -4.07
CA GLN A 20 7.07 5.29 -5.05
C GLN A 20 6.53 4.02 -4.38
N ARG A 21 7.23 3.53 -3.35
CA ARG A 21 6.78 2.37 -2.59
C ARG A 21 5.44 2.63 -1.89
N GLN A 22 5.31 3.78 -1.22
CA GLN A 22 4.06 4.15 -0.55
C GLN A 22 2.90 4.21 -1.55
N MET A 23 3.11 4.85 -2.71
CA MET A 23 2.09 4.94 -3.76
C MET A 23 1.68 3.57 -4.31
N THR A 24 2.63 2.64 -4.46
CA THR A 24 2.31 1.27 -4.88
C THR A 24 1.47 0.54 -3.83
N TYR A 25 1.76 0.73 -2.55
CA TYR A 25 0.99 0.14 -1.45
C TYR A 25 -0.40 0.74 -1.34
N ASP A 26 -0.53 2.06 -1.45
CA ASP A 26 -1.83 2.74 -1.44
C ASP A 26 -2.73 2.22 -2.56
N ARG A 27 -2.18 2.05 -3.77
CA ARG A 27 -2.91 1.47 -4.91
C ARG A 27 -3.30 0.01 -4.70
N LEU A 28 -2.46 -0.79 -4.07
CA LEU A 28 -2.81 -2.17 -3.74
C LEU A 28 -3.95 -2.21 -2.73
N LEU A 29 -3.86 -1.41 -1.67
CA LEU A 29 -4.88 -1.32 -0.63
C LEU A 29 -6.22 -0.83 -1.20
N GLU A 30 -6.19 0.21 -2.04
CA GLU A 30 -7.38 0.69 -2.74
C GLU A 30 -8.08 -0.44 -3.51
N ARG A 31 -7.32 -1.25 -4.26
CA ARG A 31 -7.88 -2.41 -4.98
C ARG A 31 -8.47 -3.45 -4.04
N LEU A 32 -7.78 -3.78 -2.95
CA LEU A 32 -8.30 -4.72 -1.96
C LEU A 32 -9.63 -4.23 -1.38
N TYR A 33 -9.70 -2.95 -1.01
CA TYR A 33 -10.90 -2.34 -0.42
C TYR A 33 -12.05 -2.15 -1.41
N LEU A 34 -11.76 -1.96 -2.70
CA LEU A 34 -12.78 -1.92 -3.76
C LEU A 34 -13.44 -3.28 -3.97
N VAL A 35 -12.68 -4.37 -3.84
CA VAL A 35 -13.18 -5.74 -4.02
C VAL A 35 -13.91 -6.22 -2.77
N ASP A 36 -13.34 -5.98 -1.59
CA ASP A 36 -13.91 -6.44 -0.32
C ASP A 36 -13.48 -5.56 0.87
N SER A 37 -14.44 -5.06 1.63
CA SER A 37 -14.19 -4.20 2.79
C SER A 37 -13.76 -4.93 4.06
N GLY A 38 -13.73 -6.27 4.07
CA GLY A 38 -13.30 -7.09 5.20
C GLY A 38 -11.79 -7.21 5.38
N TRP A 39 -10.99 -6.52 4.56
CA TRP A 39 -9.55 -6.37 4.78
C TRP A 39 -9.28 -5.31 5.85
N VAL A 40 -8.32 -5.55 6.75
CA VAL A 40 -7.95 -4.59 7.80
C VAL A 40 -6.46 -4.29 7.73
N VAL A 41 -6.09 -3.04 7.45
CA VAL A 41 -4.70 -2.56 7.55
C VAL A 41 -4.28 -2.48 9.01
N LYS A 42 -3.10 -3.02 9.31
CA LYS A 42 -2.50 -3.08 10.65
C LYS A 42 -1.10 -2.45 10.65
N GLY A 43 -0.45 -2.52 11.80
CA GLY A 43 0.97 -2.25 11.95
C GLY A 43 1.39 -0.83 11.57
N ALA A 44 2.63 -0.70 11.10
CA ALA A 44 3.24 0.58 10.76
C ALA A 44 2.54 1.27 9.58
N THR A 45 1.89 0.51 8.68
CA THR A 45 1.10 1.06 7.58
C THR A 45 -0.14 1.81 8.07
N ALA A 46 -0.85 1.28 9.07
CA ALA A 46 -1.99 1.98 9.70
C ALA A 46 -1.56 3.27 10.41
N LEU A 47 -0.36 3.27 10.98
CA LEU A 47 0.24 4.43 11.65
C LEU A 47 0.69 5.50 10.65
N LEU A 48 1.29 5.11 9.53
CA LEU A 48 1.64 6.02 8.42
C LEU A 48 0.40 6.67 7.80
N ALA A 49 -0.66 5.91 7.57
CA ALA A 49 -1.92 6.44 7.05
C ALA A 49 -2.55 7.51 7.97
N ARG A 50 -2.22 7.48 9.28
CA ARG A 50 -2.65 8.45 10.28
C ARG A 50 -1.66 9.59 10.52
N GLY A 51 -0.51 9.60 9.83
CA GLY A 51 0.56 10.57 10.04
C GLY A 51 1.32 10.39 11.36
N ILE A 52 1.17 9.25 12.04
CA ILE A 52 1.73 8.98 13.37
C ILE A 52 2.85 7.94 13.22
N GLY A 53 4.00 8.31 12.65
CA GLY A 53 5.15 7.40 12.56
C GLY A 53 6.19 7.80 11.52
N VAL A 54 7.42 8.06 11.99
CA VAL A 54 8.56 8.60 11.21
C VAL A 54 9.48 7.53 10.60
N ARG A 55 9.11 6.24 10.66
CA ARG A 55 9.92 5.16 10.09
C ARG A 55 9.22 4.64 8.84
N GLY A 56 9.80 4.89 7.66
CA GLY A 56 9.29 4.37 6.41
C GLY A 56 9.21 2.85 6.48
N THR A 57 8.02 2.32 6.72
CA THR A 57 7.81 0.87 6.77
C THR A 57 8.10 0.30 5.39
N ILE A 58 8.85 -0.80 5.38
CA ILE A 58 9.09 -1.55 4.15
C ILE A 58 7.91 -2.49 3.92
N ASP A 59 7.27 -2.97 4.99
CA ASP A 59 6.24 -3.98 4.92
C ASP A 59 4.83 -3.38 5.09
N VAL A 60 3.85 -4.05 4.48
CA VAL A 60 2.42 -3.76 4.63
C VAL A 60 1.77 -4.89 5.41
N ASP A 61 1.27 -4.58 6.60
CA ASP A 61 0.56 -5.53 7.45
C ASP A 61 -0.94 -5.46 7.17
N ILE A 62 -1.53 -6.57 6.72
CA ILE A 62 -2.97 -6.69 6.51
C ILE A 62 -3.52 -7.93 7.19
N TYR A 63 -4.79 -7.84 7.59
CA TYR A 63 -5.52 -8.92 8.20
C TYR A 63 -6.81 -9.20 7.44
N ARG A 64 -7.18 -10.47 7.43
CA ARG A 64 -8.40 -11.00 6.85
C ARG A 64 -8.93 -12.08 7.76
N GLU A 65 -10.22 -12.04 8.08
CA GLU A 65 -10.88 -13.09 8.87
C GLU A 65 -11.25 -14.28 7.97
N ARG A 66 -10.24 -14.89 7.34
CA ARG A 66 -10.36 -16.11 6.52
C ARG A 66 -9.12 -16.98 6.70
N ALA A 67 -9.21 -18.22 6.21
CA ALA A 67 -8.04 -19.09 6.10
C ALA A 67 -6.92 -18.41 5.30
N ARG A 68 -5.67 -18.59 5.74
CA ARG A 68 -4.51 -17.88 5.23
C ARG A 68 -4.34 -18.08 3.72
N GLU A 69 -4.56 -19.29 3.24
CA GLU A 69 -4.37 -19.71 1.85
C GLU A 69 -5.36 -18.99 0.92
N LEU A 70 -6.62 -18.84 1.38
CA LEU A 70 -7.65 -18.11 0.64
C LEU A 70 -7.35 -16.61 0.62
N ALA A 71 -6.97 -16.04 1.78
CA ALA A 71 -6.59 -14.64 1.86
C ALA A 71 -5.37 -14.35 0.95
N GLU A 72 -4.37 -15.23 0.91
CA GLU A 72 -3.22 -15.06 0.03
C GLU A 72 -3.60 -15.14 -1.46
N ALA A 73 -4.48 -16.05 -1.85
CA ALA A 73 -4.96 -16.15 -3.23
C ALA A 73 -5.72 -14.89 -3.66
N GLU A 74 -6.63 -14.38 -2.81
CA GLU A 74 -7.36 -13.12 -3.02
C GLU A 74 -6.40 -11.93 -3.16
N LEU A 75 -5.39 -11.84 -2.28
CA LEU A 75 -4.37 -10.80 -2.31
C LEU A 75 -3.57 -10.81 -3.62
N ARG A 76 -3.12 -11.99 -4.06
CA ARG A 76 -2.35 -12.14 -5.29
C ARG A 76 -3.18 -11.79 -6.53
N GLU A 77 -4.48 -12.06 -6.51
CA GLU A 77 -5.39 -11.68 -7.59
C GLU A 77 -5.56 -10.15 -7.65
N ALA A 78 -5.83 -9.50 -6.51
CA ALA A 78 -5.91 -8.05 -6.43
C ALA A 78 -4.59 -7.35 -6.85
N ALA A 79 -3.45 -7.99 -6.62
CA ALA A 79 -2.15 -7.49 -7.09
C ALA A 79 -2.01 -7.55 -8.62
N ARG A 80 -2.46 -8.64 -9.27
CA ARG A 80 -2.38 -8.82 -10.73
C ARG A 80 -3.29 -7.89 -11.53
N GLN A 81 -4.44 -7.51 -10.97
CA GLN A 81 -5.41 -6.66 -11.67
C GLN A 81 -4.91 -5.22 -11.89
N GLY A 82 -3.82 -4.81 -11.22
CA GLY A 82 -3.24 -3.46 -11.31
C GLY A 82 -2.37 -3.18 -12.53
N ASP A 83 -1.97 -4.18 -13.32
CA ASP A 83 -1.03 -3.99 -14.44
C ASP A 83 -1.71 -3.56 -15.75
N ARG A 84 -3.05 -3.41 -15.78
CA ARG A 84 -3.81 -3.15 -17.02
C ARG A 84 -3.97 -1.68 -17.41
N PHE A 85 -3.43 -0.75 -16.64
CA PHE A 85 -3.48 0.69 -16.95
C PHE A 85 -2.17 1.38 -16.55
N CYS A 86 -1.10 1.07 -17.27
CA CYS A 86 0.06 1.94 -17.43
C CYS A 86 0.50 1.91 -18.90
#